data_AF-A0A7S1EUL8-F1
#
_entry.id   AF-A0A7S1EUL8-F1
#
_cell.length_a   1.000
_cell.length_b   1.000
_cell.length_c   1.000
_cell.angle_alpha   90.00
_cell.angle_beta   90.00
_cell.angle_gamma   90.00
#
_symmetry.space_group_name_H-M   'P 1'
#
loop_
_entity.id
_entity.type
_entity.pdbx_description
1 polymer ?
#
loop_
_entity_poly.entity_id
_entity_poly.type
_entity_poly.pdbx_seq_one_letter_code
_entity_poly.pdbx_strand_id
1 'polypeptide(L)'
;IIQGLRSQIQTLEAKVVEMENVQKQLELHVQNLNGTIVEQQDAIDEYERRKREDETTRRKLHNLVQELKGNIRVFCRVRPALEFDQNEGDAQESIYSIDDRNGSITAQAPAKRNLKEGGRTSSENFQFDQVFGRSSTQSEIFSEVSQLVQSALDGYRVCLFAYGQTGSGKTHTMLGSMEDPGVIPRSIQQIFSEAERLKEHDWSFSLRACFMEIYNETIRDLLSTLDTDKAHEIKMSKDGDEYVSYVSGVTIENVGSVDEINALMQRSMKNRSTASTNMNERSSRSHSVFRLYINGKNSDTGVESNGVLNLIDLAGSERLKKSNSENERLTETQNINKSLSALGDVIAALGNKSKHVPFRNSKLTHLLQDSLGGNCKTLMFVNLSPAPDSYQESMCSLRFAKKANACDIGTAQRKTHITFN
;
A
#
# COMPACT_ATOMS: atom_id res chain seq x y z
N ILE A 1 10.23 -81.56 45.81
CA ILE A 1 11.21 -80.70 45.07
C ILE A 1 11.11 -80.94 43.56
N ILE A 2 11.37 -82.15 43.05
CA ILE A 2 11.36 -82.44 41.59
C ILE A 2 10.01 -82.14 40.90
N GLN A 3 8.87 -82.50 41.50
CA GLN A 3 7.54 -82.18 40.94
C GLN A 3 7.25 -80.68 40.89
N GLY A 4 7.71 -79.92 41.88
CA GLY A 4 7.58 -78.46 41.91
C GLY A 4 8.42 -77.77 40.83
N LEU A 5 9.64 -78.26 40.60
CA LEU A 5 10.51 -77.80 39.52
C LEU A 5 9.91 -78.10 38.13
N ARG A 6 9.31 -79.28 37.93
CA ARG A 6 8.62 -79.61 36.67
C ARG A 6 7.44 -78.68 36.38
N SER A 7 6.62 -78.37 37.40
CA SER A 7 5.52 -77.42 37.26
C SER A 7 6.00 -76.00 36.92
N GLN A 8 7.10 -75.55 37.53
CA GLN A 8 7.73 -74.27 37.19
C GLN A 8 8.26 -74.23 35.75
N ILE A 9 8.92 -75.29 35.27
CA ILE A 9 9.40 -75.40 33.88
C ILE A 9 8.22 -75.30 32.91
N GLN A 10 7.14 -76.04 33.15
CA GLN A 10 5.96 -76.05 32.29
C GLN A 10 5.26 -74.67 32.24
N THR A 11 5.27 -73.95 33.37
CA THR A 11 4.76 -72.57 33.44
C THR A 11 5.65 -71.58 32.68
N LEU A 12 6.98 -71.75 32.77
CA LEU A 12 7.95 -70.94 32.02
C LEU A 12 7.84 -71.19 30.51
N GLU A 13 7.71 -72.45 30.08
CA GLU A 13 7.50 -72.82 28.68
C GLU A 13 6.23 -72.17 28.10
N ALA A 14 5.13 -72.20 28.85
CA ALA A 14 3.89 -71.53 28.45
C ALA A 14 4.06 -70.01 28.29
N LYS A 15 4.81 -69.37 29.21
CA LYS A 15 5.13 -67.93 29.11
C LYS A 15 6.03 -67.58 27.93
N VAL A 16 6.97 -68.45 27.56
CA VAL A 16 7.82 -68.25 26.38
C VAL A 16 6.98 -68.27 25.12
N VAL A 17 6.07 -69.24 24.96
CA VAL A 17 5.16 -69.32 23.80
C VAL A 17 4.23 -68.11 23.73
N GLU A 18 3.71 -67.65 24.88
CA GLU A 18 2.91 -66.43 24.95
C GLU A 18 3.72 -65.19 24.51
N MET A 19 4.95 -65.04 25.01
CA MET A 19 5.87 -63.98 24.59
C MET A 19 6.20 -64.02 23.09
N GLU A 20 6.45 -65.21 22.52
CA GLU A 20 6.72 -65.37 21.09
C GLU A 20 5.52 -64.93 20.23
N ASN A 21 4.30 -65.26 20.67
CA ASN A 21 3.08 -64.81 20.00
C ASN A 21 2.91 -63.29 20.08
N VAL A 22 3.16 -62.69 21.25
CA VAL A 22 3.14 -61.22 21.43
C VAL A 22 4.19 -60.55 20.55
N GLN A 23 5.41 -61.08 20.51
CA GLN A 23 6.48 -60.56 19.67
C GLN A 23 6.09 -60.58 18.18
N LYS A 24 5.51 -61.69 17.71
CA LYS A 24 5.07 -61.82 16.32
C LYS A 24 3.92 -60.86 15.98
N GLN A 25 2.98 -60.63 16.90
CA GLN A 25 1.94 -59.62 16.73
C GLN A 25 2.51 -58.20 16.68
N LEU A 26 3.51 -57.92 17.53
CA LEU A 26 4.18 -56.62 17.55
C LEU A 26 4.95 -56.37 16.24
N GLU A 27 5.66 -57.37 15.71
CA GLU A 27 6.38 -57.27 14.43
C GLU A 27 5.43 -56.96 13.27
N LEU A 28 4.27 -57.64 13.21
CA LEU A 28 3.20 -57.35 12.24
C LEU A 28 2.65 -55.93 12.40
N HIS A 29 2.44 -55.48 13.63
CA HIS A 29 1.95 -54.13 13.89
C HIS A 29 2.97 -53.08 13.46
N VAL A 30 4.27 -53.28 13.74
CA VAL A 30 5.36 -52.40 13.29
C VAL A 30 5.44 -52.35 11.78
N GLN A 31 5.30 -53.48 11.08
CA GLN A 31 5.27 -53.50 9.61
C GLN A 31 4.09 -52.71 9.05
N ASN A 32 2.89 -52.88 9.62
CA ASN A 32 1.72 -52.12 9.21
C ASN A 32 1.88 -50.62 9.49
N LEU A 33 2.40 -50.24 10.65
CA LEU A 33 2.69 -48.84 10.98
C LEU A 33 3.70 -48.22 10.01
N ASN A 34 4.77 -48.95 9.68
CA ASN A 34 5.74 -48.48 8.70
C ASN A 34 5.12 -48.29 7.31
N GLY A 35 4.23 -49.19 6.88
CA GLY A 35 3.45 -49.03 5.65
C GLY A 35 2.61 -47.75 5.66
N THR A 36 1.84 -47.54 6.74
CA THR A 36 1.04 -46.32 6.91
C THR A 36 1.89 -45.04 6.92
N ILE A 37 3.09 -45.07 7.55
CA ILE A 37 3.99 -43.92 7.57
C ILE A 37 4.46 -43.56 6.16
N VAL A 38 4.83 -44.55 5.35
CA VAL A 38 5.25 -44.32 3.95
C VAL A 38 4.09 -43.73 3.14
N GLU A 39 2.89 -44.30 3.24
CA GLU A 39 1.71 -43.78 2.55
C GLU A 39 1.36 -42.34 2.96
N GLN A 40 1.49 -42.03 4.26
CA GLN A 40 1.27 -40.67 4.77
C GLN A 40 2.34 -39.70 4.28
N GLN A 41 3.60 -40.13 4.21
CA GLN A 41 4.69 -39.29 3.71
C GLN A 41 4.50 -38.97 2.22
N ASP A 42 4.16 -39.97 1.40
CA ASP A 42 3.87 -39.78 -0.03
C ASP A 42 2.68 -38.82 -0.23
N ALA A 43 1.65 -38.93 0.62
CA ALA A 43 0.51 -38.02 0.57
C ALA A 43 0.91 -36.58 0.95
N ILE A 44 1.74 -36.40 1.98
CA ILE A 44 2.24 -35.08 2.40
C ILE A 44 3.03 -34.42 1.26
N ASP A 45 3.95 -35.17 0.63
CA ASP A 45 4.78 -34.66 -0.46
C ASP A 45 3.92 -34.20 -1.65
N GLU A 46 2.87 -34.95 -1.99
CA GLU A 46 1.93 -34.58 -3.05
C GLU A 46 1.07 -33.35 -2.68
N TYR A 47 0.61 -33.25 -1.42
CA TYR A 47 -0.09 -32.06 -0.94
C TYR A 47 0.80 -30.81 -0.98
N GLU A 48 2.07 -30.93 -0.60
CA GLU A 48 3.04 -29.83 -0.67
C GLU A 48 3.33 -29.40 -2.11
N ARG A 49 3.43 -30.33 -3.06
CA ARG A 49 3.57 -30.03 -4.49
C ARG A 49 2.37 -29.25 -5.01
N ARG A 50 1.16 -29.73 -4.73
CA ARG A 50 -0.07 -29.05 -5.15
C ARG A 50 -0.22 -27.65 -4.54
N LYS A 51 0.11 -27.51 -3.25
CA LYS A 51 0.10 -26.24 -2.54
C LYS A 51 1.03 -25.19 -3.18
N ARG A 52 2.17 -25.62 -3.75
CA ARG A 52 3.10 -24.76 -4.52
C ARG A 52 2.55 -24.33 -5.89
N GLU A 53 1.95 -25.27 -6.62
CA GLU A 53 1.30 -25.01 -7.91
C GLU A 53 0.13 -24.01 -7.77
N ASP A 54 -0.66 -24.16 -6.70
CA ASP A 54 -1.78 -23.28 -6.38
C ASP A 54 -1.29 -21.84 -6.07
N GLU A 55 -0.21 -21.66 -5.30
CA GLU A 55 0.36 -20.33 -5.02
C GLU A 55 0.90 -19.66 -6.30
N THR A 56 1.53 -20.44 -7.19
CA THR A 56 1.99 -19.92 -8.49
C THR A 56 0.81 -19.47 -9.35
N THR A 57 -0.27 -20.24 -9.34
CA THR A 57 -1.50 -19.94 -10.08
C THR A 57 -2.21 -18.71 -9.50
N ARG A 58 -2.28 -18.59 -8.17
CA ARG A 58 -2.83 -17.42 -7.47
C ARG A 58 -2.14 -16.14 -7.92
N ARG A 59 -0.79 -16.12 -7.95
CA ARG A 59 -0.02 -14.93 -8.40
C ARG A 59 -0.37 -14.52 -9.83
N LYS A 60 -0.48 -15.49 -10.75
CA LYS A 60 -0.83 -15.23 -12.16
C LYS A 60 -2.25 -14.67 -12.28
N LEU A 61 -3.23 -15.32 -11.65
CA LEU A 61 -4.63 -14.89 -11.68
C LEU A 61 -4.82 -13.53 -11.01
N HIS A 62 -4.19 -13.33 -9.86
CA HIS A 62 -4.20 -12.05 -9.14
C HIS A 62 -3.69 -10.92 -10.04
N ASN A 63 -2.57 -11.14 -10.72
CA ASN A 63 -2.04 -10.13 -11.62
C ASN A 63 -3.00 -9.83 -12.79
N LEU A 64 -3.54 -10.86 -13.43
CA LEU A 64 -4.51 -10.69 -14.52
C LEU A 64 -5.71 -9.85 -14.07
N VAL A 65 -6.24 -10.11 -12.88
CA VAL A 65 -7.32 -9.30 -12.30
C VAL A 65 -6.89 -7.85 -12.10
N GLN A 66 -5.68 -7.59 -11.60
CA GLN A 66 -5.20 -6.21 -11.42
C GLN A 66 -4.96 -5.49 -12.75
N GLU A 67 -4.49 -6.17 -13.79
CA GLU A 67 -4.31 -5.60 -15.13
C GLU A 67 -5.65 -5.25 -15.77
N LEU A 68 -6.66 -6.12 -15.65
CA LEU A 68 -8.02 -5.87 -16.15
C LEU A 68 -8.69 -4.69 -15.44
N LYS A 69 -8.33 -4.41 -14.18
CA LYS A 69 -8.79 -3.23 -13.43
C LYS A 69 -8.08 -1.93 -13.85
N GLY A 70 -7.05 -1.99 -14.67
CA GLY A 70 -6.28 -0.82 -15.11
C GLY A 70 -5.12 -0.42 -14.20
N ASN A 71 -4.15 0.27 -14.80
CA ASN A 71 -2.88 0.62 -14.18
C ASN A 71 -2.94 1.87 -13.29
N ILE A 72 -3.80 2.85 -13.61
CA ILE A 72 -4.09 3.99 -12.75
C ILE A 72 -5.55 3.86 -12.33
N ARG A 73 -5.76 3.62 -11.03
CA ARG A 73 -7.07 3.63 -10.40
C ARG A 73 -7.26 4.88 -9.56
N VAL A 74 -8.51 5.27 -9.39
CA VAL A 74 -8.91 6.41 -8.58
C VAL A 74 -10.00 6.00 -7.60
N PHE A 75 -9.72 6.18 -6.32
CA PHE A 75 -10.70 6.03 -5.24
C PHE A 75 -11.09 7.40 -4.70
N CYS A 76 -12.37 7.74 -4.78
CA CYS A 76 -12.89 8.96 -4.18
C CYS A 76 -13.33 8.69 -2.75
N ARG A 77 -12.94 9.54 -1.81
CA ARG A 77 -13.34 9.41 -0.40
C ARG A 77 -13.83 10.73 0.16
N VAL A 78 -15.08 10.76 0.61
CA VAL A 78 -15.63 11.88 1.39
C VAL A 78 -15.45 11.57 2.86
N ARG A 79 -14.69 12.39 3.61
CA ARG A 79 -14.52 12.17 5.05
C ARG A 79 -15.82 12.45 5.83
N PRO A 80 -15.98 11.89 7.06
CA PRO A 80 -17.05 12.31 7.96
C PRO A 80 -17.01 13.82 8.22
N ALA A 81 -18.16 14.43 8.53
CA ALA A 81 -18.16 15.82 9.00
C ALA A 81 -17.66 15.86 10.44
N LEU A 82 -16.84 16.85 10.72
CA LEU A 82 -16.23 17.12 12.02
C LEU A 82 -16.94 18.31 12.66
N GLU A 83 -16.74 18.50 13.96
CA GLU A 83 -17.42 19.57 14.72
C GLU A 83 -17.15 20.96 14.13
N PHE A 84 -15.93 21.21 13.66
CA PHE A 84 -15.56 22.48 13.04
C PHE A 84 -16.13 22.69 11.62
N ASP A 85 -16.74 21.67 11.00
CA ASP A 85 -17.48 21.85 9.75
C ASP A 85 -18.91 22.34 10.00
N GLN A 86 -19.36 22.35 11.26
CA GLN A 86 -20.69 22.78 11.64
C GLN A 86 -20.67 24.29 11.87
N ASN A 87 -21.22 25.04 10.92
CA ASN A 87 -21.54 26.45 11.14
C ASN A 87 -22.93 26.54 11.79
N GLU A 88 -23.06 27.35 12.85
CA GLU A 88 -24.36 27.67 13.46
C GLU A 88 -25.31 28.25 12.40
N GLY A 89 -26.36 27.51 12.04
CA GLY A 89 -27.45 27.99 11.19
C GLY A 89 -27.52 27.47 9.76
N ASP A 90 -26.54 26.69 9.27
CA ASP A 90 -26.69 25.99 7.99
C ASP A 90 -27.31 24.61 8.23
N ALA A 91 -28.54 24.42 7.72
CA ALA A 91 -29.10 23.08 7.57
C ALA A 91 -28.08 22.22 6.81
N GLN A 92 -27.90 20.99 7.28
CA GLN A 92 -26.88 20.03 6.91
C GLN A 92 -27.07 19.50 5.46
N GLU A 93 -27.12 20.39 4.47
CA GLU A 93 -27.22 20.02 3.07
C GLU A 93 -25.92 19.34 2.64
N SER A 94 -26.02 18.05 2.36
CA SER A 94 -24.92 17.30 1.76
C SER A 94 -24.66 17.84 0.36
N ILE A 95 -23.47 18.41 0.14
CA ILE A 95 -23.02 18.84 -1.20
C ILE A 95 -22.68 17.66 -2.12
N TYR A 96 -22.75 16.42 -1.62
CA TYR A 96 -22.51 15.20 -2.39
C TYR A 96 -23.68 14.23 -2.30
N SER A 97 -24.04 13.66 -3.44
CA SER A 97 -24.83 12.44 -3.56
C SER A 97 -23.92 11.32 -4.06
N ILE A 98 -23.90 10.19 -3.37
CA ILE A 98 -23.01 9.06 -3.64
C ILE A 98 -23.84 7.84 -4.01
N ASP A 99 -23.47 7.20 -5.12
CA ASP A 99 -23.90 5.88 -5.52
C ASP A 99 -22.66 4.98 -5.51
N ASP A 100 -22.48 4.29 -4.38
CA ASP A 100 -21.33 3.43 -4.10
C ASP A 100 -21.26 2.24 -5.07
N ARG A 101 -22.40 1.64 -5.40
CA ARG A 101 -22.50 0.49 -6.31
C ARG A 101 -22.00 0.80 -7.71
N ASN A 102 -22.24 2.02 -8.19
CA ASN A 102 -21.82 2.46 -9.52
C ASN A 102 -20.51 3.26 -9.51
N GLY A 103 -19.88 3.44 -8.34
CA GLY A 103 -18.69 4.26 -8.19
C GLY A 103 -18.92 5.73 -8.62
N SER A 104 -20.12 6.26 -8.38
CA SER A 104 -20.53 7.59 -8.85
C SER A 104 -20.68 8.58 -7.70
N ILE A 105 -20.25 9.82 -7.93
CA ILE A 105 -20.44 10.94 -7.01
C ILE A 105 -20.92 12.16 -7.78
N THR A 106 -22.07 12.70 -7.36
CA THR A 106 -22.60 13.98 -7.87
C THR A 106 -22.33 15.07 -6.85
N ALA A 107 -21.59 16.11 -7.27
CA ALA A 107 -21.30 17.28 -6.47
C ALA A 107 -22.26 18.43 -6.83
N GLN A 108 -22.99 18.95 -5.85
CA GLN A 108 -24.00 20.00 -6.02
C GLN A 108 -23.52 21.32 -5.40
N ALA A 109 -23.67 22.42 -6.14
CA ALA A 109 -23.31 23.73 -5.62
C ALA A 109 -24.21 24.15 -4.45
N PRO A 110 -23.64 24.68 -3.35
CA PRO A 110 -24.40 25.06 -2.16
C PRO A 110 -25.37 26.22 -2.42
N ALA A 111 -26.51 26.23 -1.71
CA ALA A 111 -27.61 27.17 -1.92
C ALA A 111 -27.21 28.66 -1.91
N LYS A 112 -26.28 29.06 -1.03
CA LYS A 112 -25.73 30.44 -0.94
C LYS A 112 -25.09 30.92 -2.25
N ARG A 113 -24.61 30.02 -3.10
CA ARG A 113 -24.04 30.33 -4.42
C ARG A 113 -25.10 30.38 -5.52
N ASN A 114 -26.13 29.54 -5.44
CA ASN A 114 -27.24 29.49 -6.41
C ASN A 114 -28.01 30.83 -6.50
N LEU A 115 -28.04 31.60 -5.41
CA LEU A 115 -28.62 32.95 -5.37
C LEU A 115 -27.85 34.00 -6.20
N LYS A 116 -26.55 33.80 -6.44
CA LYS A 116 -25.70 34.73 -7.22
C LYS A 116 -25.65 34.41 -8.72
N GLU A 117 -25.93 33.17 -9.13
CA GLU A 117 -25.85 32.71 -10.52
C GLU A 117 -27.25 32.52 -11.20
N GLY A 118 -28.28 33.22 -10.71
CA GLY A 118 -29.58 33.27 -11.39
C GLY A 118 -30.43 32.01 -11.30
N GLY A 119 -30.29 31.21 -10.23
CA GLY A 119 -31.21 30.12 -9.90
C GLY A 119 -30.99 28.79 -10.62
N ARG A 120 -29.88 28.63 -11.36
CA ARG A 120 -29.53 27.33 -11.96
C ARG A 120 -28.66 26.53 -10.98
N THR A 121 -29.22 25.47 -10.42
CA THR A 121 -28.49 24.52 -9.57
C THR A 121 -27.44 23.79 -10.42
N SER A 122 -26.18 24.17 -10.32
CA SER A 122 -25.10 23.47 -11.03
C SER A 122 -24.73 22.20 -10.25
N SER A 123 -25.00 21.03 -10.82
CA SER A 123 -24.47 19.75 -10.36
C SER A 123 -23.57 19.13 -11.43
N GLU A 124 -22.51 18.45 -11.01
CA GLU A 124 -21.61 17.72 -11.90
C GLU A 124 -21.43 16.30 -11.36
N ASN A 125 -21.55 15.30 -12.25
CA ASN A 125 -21.36 13.90 -11.89
C ASN A 125 -19.97 13.39 -12.29
N PHE A 126 -19.37 12.59 -11.42
CA PHE A 126 -18.08 11.97 -11.60
C PHE A 126 -18.19 10.47 -11.33
N GLN A 127 -17.43 9.68 -12.09
CA GLN A 127 -17.35 8.23 -11.93
C GLN A 127 -15.89 7.81 -11.74
N PHE A 128 -15.65 6.94 -10.77
CA PHE A 128 -14.34 6.46 -10.34
C PHE A 128 -14.39 4.95 -10.10
N ASP A 129 -13.23 4.32 -9.89
CA ASP A 129 -13.18 2.88 -9.62
C ASP A 129 -13.92 2.51 -8.34
N GLN A 130 -13.84 3.37 -7.31
CA GLN A 130 -14.59 3.27 -6.07
C GLN A 130 -14.92 4.66 -5.50
N VAL A 131 -16.07 4.77 -4.85
CA VAL A 131 -16.48 5.98 -4.13
C VAL A 131 -16.90 5.61 -2.71
N PHE A 132 -16.17 6.15 -1.74
CA PHE A 132 -16.38 5.95 -0.32
C PHE A 132 -17.11 7.16 0.28
N GLY A 133 -18.25 6.87 0.91
CA GLY A 133 -19.07 7.86 1.59
C GLY A 133 -18.58 8.18 2.99
N ARG A 134 -19.32 9.07 3.66
CA ARG A 134 -18.99 9.57 5.01
C ARG A 134 -18.99 8.48 6.08
N SER A 135 -19.70 7.38 5.86
CA SER A 135 -19.77 6.23 6.77
C SER A 135 -18.70 5.17 6.50
N SER A 136 -17.93 5.30 5.40
CA SER A 136 -16.93 4.30 5.04
C SER A 136 -15.74 4.32 6.00
N THR A 137 -15.45 3.16 6.56
CA THR A 137 -14.39 2.92 7.55
C THR A 137 -13.03 2.73 6.89
N GLN A 138 -11.94 2.86 7.66
CA GLN A 138 -10.60 2.56 7.15
C GLN A 138 -10.45 1.09 6.74
N SER A 139 -11.16 0.18 7.43
CA SER A 139 -11.12 -1.25 7.14
C SER A 139 -11.74 -1.56 5.78
N GLU A 140 -12.91 -0.99 5.47
CA GLU A 140 -13.56 -1.13 4.17
C GLU A 140 -12.69 -0.57 3.05
N ILE A 141 -12.11 0.62 3.24
CA ILE A 141 -11.18 1.21 2.27
C ILE A 141 -9.96 0.31 2.05
N PHE A 142 -9.41 -0.24 3.14
CA PHE A 142 -8.24 -1.10 3.04
C PHE A 142 -8.55 -2.43 2.35
N SER A 143 -9.78 -2.96 2.48
CA SER A 143 -10.17 -4.20 1.80
C SER A 143 -9.97 -4.12 0.28
N GLU A 144 -10.27 -2.97 -0.33
CA GLU A 144 -10.04 -2.70 -1.76
C GLU A 144 -8.55 -2.47 -2.09
N VAL A 145 -7.79 -1.92 -1.15
CA VAL A 145 -6.34 -1.69 -1.27
C VAL A 145 -5.52 -2.97 -1.10
N SER A 146 -6.01 -3.94 -0.34
CA SER A 146 -5.29 -5.15 0.04
C SER A 146 -4.70 -5.90 -1.15
N GLN A 147 -5.41 -5.90 -2.28
CA GLN A 147 -4.99 -6.54 -3.53
C GLN A 147 -3.78 -5.86 -4.18
N LEU A 148 -3.67 -4.53 -4.05
CA LEU A 148 -2.51 -3.78 -4.50
C LEU A 148 -1.32 -4.08 -3.60
N VAL A 149 -1.51 -4.12 -2.28
CA VAL A 149 -0.46 -4.49 -1.32
C VAL A 149 0.06 -5.89 -1.61
N GLN A 150 -0.83 -6.85 -1.87
CA GLN A 150 -0.45 -8.20 -2.29
C GLN A 150 0.38 -8.20 -3.58
N SER A 151 0.06 -7.33 -4.54
CA SER A 151 0.86 -7.20 -5.77
C SER A 151 2.30 -6.79 -5.45
N ALA A 152 2.52 -5.93 -4.45
CA ALA A 152 3.88 -5.57 -4.04
C ALA A 152 4.65 -6.79 -3.52
N LEU A 153 4.02 -7.63 -2.69
CA LEU A 153 4.63 -8.88 -2.21
C LEU A 153 4.92 -9.87 -3.35
N ASP A 154 4.03 -9.93 -4.34
CA ASP A 154 4.17 -10.78 -5.54
C ASP A 154 5.27 -10.31 -6.52
N GLY A 155 5.92 -9.17 -6.23
CA GLY A 155 7.09 -8.67 -6.97
C GLY A 155 6.77 -7.55 -7.97
N TYR A 156 5.64 -6.87 -7.80
CA TYR A 156 5.27 -5.70 -8.60
C TYR A 156 5.63 -4.40 -7.90
N ARG A 157 5.72 -3.34 -8.69
CA ARG A 157 5.78 -1.97 -8.18
C ARG A 157 4.39 -1.44 -7.97
N VAL A 158 4.17 -0.86 -6.82
CA VAL A 158 2.87 -0.34 -6.40
C VAL A 158 3.05 1.06 -5.86
N CYS A 159 2.15 1.97 -6.23
CA CYS A 159 2.16 3.35 -5.75
C CYS A 159 0.76 3.77 -5.34
N LEU A 160 0.59 4.11 -4.07
CA LEU A 160 -0.63 4.67 -3.52
C LEU A 160 -0.35 6.09 -3.07
N PHE A 161 -1.14 7.05 -3.53
CA PHE A 161 -1.01 8.43 -3.08
C PHE A 161 -2.34 9.08 -2.77
N ALA A 162 -2.37 9.89 -1.71
CA ALA A 162 -3.53 10.66 -1.30
C ALA A 162 -3.43 12.11 -1.78
N TYR A 163 -4.50 12.60 -2.42
CA TYR A 163 -4.61 13.93 -3.02
C TYR A 163 -5.89 14.63 -2.55
N GLY A 164 -5.83 15.94 -2.37
CA GLY A 164 -6.97 16.78 -1.97
C GLY A 164 -6.52 17.96 -1.11
N GLN A 165 -7.45 18.84 -0.79
CA GLN A 165 -7.12 20.03 0.02
C GLN A 165 -6.68 19.68 1.45
N THR A 166 -6.04 20.60 2.13
CA THR A 166 -5.81 20.51 3.58
C THR A 166 -7.14 20.32 4.32
N GLY A 167 -7.11 19.42 5.30
CA GLY A 167 -8.31 19.05 6.06
C GLY A 167 -9.28 18.12 5.33
N SER A 168 -9.00 17.64 4.11
CA SER A 168 -9.90 16.69 3.42
C SER A 168 -9.77 15.22 3.85
N GLY A 169 -8.78 14.90 4.70
CA GLY A 169 -8.58 13.55 5.25
C GLY A 169 -7.51 12.71 4.55
N LYS A 170 -6.55 13.32 3.83
CA LYS A 170 -5.41 12.61 3.22
C LYS A 170 -4.57 11.83 4.24
N THR A 171 -4.03 12.53 5.24
CA THR A 171 -3.24 11.93 6.32
C THR A 171 -4.04 10.91 7.13
N HIS A 172 -5.33 11.16 7.37
CA HIS A 172 -6.22 10.17 7.99
C HIS A 172 -6.35 8.92 7.12
N THR A 173 -6.46 9.05 5.79
CA THR A 173 -6.51 7.88 4.88
C THR A 173 -5.21 7.09 4.91
N MET A 174 -4.06 7.77 4.85
CA MET A 174 -2.77 7.11 4.75
C MET A 174 -2.30 6.55 6.10
N LEU A 175 -2.31 7.34 7.17
CA LEU A 175 -1.82 6.93 8.50
C LEU A 175 -2.95 6.50 9.44
N GLY A 176 -4.06 7.22 9.45
CA GLY A 176 -5.17 7.00 10.39
C GLY A 176 -4.83 7.43 11.82
N SER A 177 -5.50 6.83 12.80
CA SER A 177 -5.17 6.95 14.22
C SER A 177 -4.67 5.61 14.78
N MET A 178 -4.31 5.57 16.07
CA MET A 178 -3.93 4.32 16.74
C MET A 178 -5.12 3.36 16.84
N GLU A 179 -6.32 3.88 17.01
CA GLU A 179 -7.58 3.14 17.14
C GLU A 179 -8.17 2.76 15.78
N ASP A 180 -8.02 3.62 14.77
CA ASP A 180 -8.47 3.37 13.40
C ASP A 180 -7.32 3.56 12.38
N PRO A 181 -6.40 2.58 12.29
CA PRO A 181 -5.21 2.69 11.46
C PRO A 181 -5.56 2.85 9.97
N GLY A 182 -4.77 3.63 9.26
CA GLY A 182 -4.93 3.90 7.82
C GLY A 182 -4.28 2.87 6.92
N VAL A 183 -4.14 3.25 5.64
CA VAL A 183 -3.60 2.38 4.59
C VAL A 183 -2.18 1.93 4.89
N ILE A 184 -1.30 2.80 5.38
CA ILE A 184 0.11 2.52 5.67
C ILE A 184 0.23 1.40 6.73
N PRO A 185 -0.22 1.59 7.99
CA PRO A 185 -0.08 0.56 9.02
C PRO A 185 -0.77 -0.76 8.64
N ARG A 186 -1.94 -0.71 7.99
CA ARG A 186 -2.63 -1.93 7.53
C ARG A 186 -1.87 -2.65 6.41
N SER A 187 -1.24 -1.92 5.48
CA SER A 187 -0.40 -2.50 4.42
C SER A 187 0.78 -3.25 5.00
N ILE A 188 1.43 -2.65 6.00
CA ILE A 188 2.56 -3.24 6.70
C ILE A 188 2.14 -4.52 7.43
N GLN A 189 1.04 -4.47 8.18
CA GLN A 189 0.50 -5.64 8.87
C GLN A 189 0.21 -6.78 7.89
N GLN A 190 -0.46 -6.49 6.76
CA GLN A 190 -0.74 -7.49 5.74
C GLN A 190 0.54 -8.08 5.16
N ILE A 191 1.56 -7.27 4.83
CA ILE A 191 2.83 -7.75 4.26
C ILE A 191 3.52 -8.71 5.22
N PHE A 192 3.59 -8.39 6.51
CA PHE A 192 4.20 -9.30 7.49
C PHE A 192 3.40 -10.59 7.66
N SER A 193 2.08 -10.50 7.77
CA SER A 193 1.23 -11.68 7.90
C SER A 193 1.31 -12.60 6.67
N GLU A 194 1.32 -12.05 5.47
CA GLU A 194 1.45 -12.83 4.24
C GLU A 194 2.88 -13.35 4.02
N ALA A 195 3.91 -12.57 4.39
CA ALA A 195 5.29 -13.05 4.36
C ALA A 195 5.50 -14.25 5.30
N GLU A 196 4.87 -14.24 6.47
CA GLU A 196 4.88 -15.37 7.40
C GLU A 196 4.17 -16.59 6.81
N ARG A 197 2.96 -16.41 6.28
CA ARG A 197 2.19 -17.48 5.63
C ARG A 197 2.96 -18.13 4.46
N LEU A 198 3.68 -17.32 3.69
CA LEU A 198 4.45 -17.79 2.54
C LEU A 198 5.72 -18.58 2.92
N LYS A 199 6.17 -18.55 4.18
CA LYS A 199 7.25 -19.46 4.65
C LYS A 199 6.87 -20.93 4.53
N GLU A 200 5.58 -21.26 4.69
CA GLU A 200 5.05 -22.61 4.46
C GLU A 200 5.08 -23.04 2.98
N HIS A 201 5.57 -22.16 2.09
CA HIS A 201 5.75 -22.40 0.67
C HIS A 201 7.20 -22.07 0.24
N ASP A 202 8.15 -22.21 1.16
CA ASP A 202 9.59 -22.01 0.93
C ASP A 202 10.01 -20.59 0.56
N TRP A 203 9.16 -19.59 0.82
CA TRP A 203 9.53 -18.19 0.62
C TRP A 203 10.17 -17.59 1.87
N SER A 204 11.25 -16.87 1.65
CA SER A 204 11.87 -15.98 2.63
C SER A 204 11.80 -14.54 2.11
N PHE A 205 11.55 -13.58 3.01
CA PHE A 205 11.44 -12.17 2.65
C PHE A 205 12.39 -11.30 3.48
N SER A 206 13.03 -10.35 2.82
CA SER A 206 13.79 -9.25 3.43
C SER A 206 13.09 -7.94 3.11
N LEU A 207 12.73 -7.20 4.17
CA LEU A 207 12.02 -5.93 4.08
C LEU A 207 12.94 -4.79 4.46
N ARG A 208 12.91 -3.73 3.65
CA ARG A 208 13.69 -2.51 3.88
C ARG A 208 12.83 -1.29 3.66
N ALA A 209 12.91 -0.29 4.53
CA ALA A 209 12.08 0.90 4.46
C ALA A 209 12.91 2.18 4.41
N CYS A 210 12.39 3.17 3.71
CA CYS A 210 12.79 4.56 3.88
C CYS A 210 11.59 5.48 3.99
N PHE A 211 11.79 6.62 4.67
CA PHE A 211 10.78 7.65 4.82
C PHE A 211 11.41 9.00 4.53
N MET A 212 10.88 9.68 3.52
CA MET A 212 11.34 11.00 3.10
C MET A 212 10.20 12.01 3.01
N GLU A 213 10.58 13.27 3.12
CA GLU A 213 9.74 14.45 2.93
C GLU A 213 10.22 15.21 1.69
N ILE A 214 9.29 15.67 0.86
CA ILE A 214 9.57 16.69 -0.17
C ILE A 214 8.93 17.99 0.29
N TYR A 215 9.76 18.95 0.67
CA TYR A 215 9.35 20.29 1.09
C TYR A 215 10.17 21.32 0.35
N ASN A 216 9.49 22.31 -0.24
CA ASN A 216 10.13 23.39 -0.97
C ASN A 216 11.12 22.90 -2.05
N GLU A 217 10.74 21.88 -2.83
CA GLU A 217 11.58 21.20 -3.84
C GLU A 217 12.91 20.61 -3.31
N THR A 218 13.04 20.44 -2.00
CA THR A 218 14.14 19.74 -1.33
C THR A 218 13.64 18.43 -0.76
N ILE A 219 14.43 17.37 -0.92
CA ILE A 219 14.15 16.07 -0.29
C ILE A 219 14.87 16.03 1.05
N ARG A 220 14.16 15.62 2.10
CA ARG A 220 14.68 15.43 3.45
C ARG A 220 14.45 13.99 3.89
N ASP A 221 15.49 13.38 4.44
CA ASP A 221 15.38 12.08 5.08
C ASP A 221 14.75 12.22 6.48
N LEU A 222 13.63 11.54 6.72
CA LEU A 222 12.93 11.56 8.00
C LEU A 222 13.41 10.47 8.97
N LEU A 223 14.26 9.55 8.52
CA LEU A 223 14.82 8.47 9.34
C LEU A 223 16.23 8.76 9.83
N SER A 224 16.95 9.65 9.16
CA SER A 224 18.30 10.04 9.58
C SER A 224 18.31 10.51 11.03
N THR A 225 19.26 9.97 11.80
CA THR A 225 19.58 10.41 13.17
C THR A 225 20.68 11.46 13.19
N LEU A 226 21.28 11.76 12.02
CA LEU A 226 22.32 12.74 11.84
C LEU A 226 21.78 13.89 10.98
N ASP A 227 21.94 15.13 11.44
CA ASP A 227 21.80 16.30 10.57
C ASP A 227 23.00 16.31 9.61
N THR A 228 22.88 15.58 8.51
CA THR A 228 23.83 15.67 7.40
C THR A 228 23.30 16.67 6.39
N ASP A 229 24.06 17.71 6.08
CA ASP A 229 23.80 18.65 4.97
C ASP A 229 23.92 17.99 3.58
N LYS A 230 23.79 16.67 3.49
CA LYS A 230 23.87 15.94 2.23
C LYS A 230 22.62 16.23 1.40
N ALA A 231 22.83 16.88 0.27
CA ALA A 231 21.77 17.04 -0.73
C ALA A 231 21.29 15.66 -1.22
N HIS A 232 20.01 15.39 -1.03
CA HIS A 232 19.36 14.19 -1.54
C HIS A 232 18.89 14.42 -2.98
N GLU A 233 19.37 13.59 -3.91
CA GLU A 233 19.08 13.69 -5.33
C GLU A 233 18.35 12.46 -5.84
N ILE A 234 17.40 12.68 -6.76
CA ILE A 234 16.73 11.60 -7.49
C ILE A 234 17.66 11.16 -8.61
N LYS A 235 18.09 9.90 -8.56
CA LYS A 235 18.95 9.27 -9.55
C LYS A 235 18.20 8.12 -10.21
N MET A 236 18.61 7.81 -11.43
CA MET A 236 18.09 6.65 -12.17
C MET A 236 19.14 5.54 -12.14
N SER A 237 18.78 4.37 -11.63
CA SER A 237 19.56 3.16 -11.80
C SER A 237 19.00 2.35 -12.97
N LYS A 238 19.87 1.63 -13.68
CA LYS A 238 19.44 0.63 -14.64
C LYS A 238 19.16 -0.67 -13.91
N ASP A 239 18.00 -1.26 -14.11
CA ASP A 239 17.54 -2.49 -13.46
C ASP A 239 16.88 -3.37 -14.52
N GLY A 240 17.70 -4.20 -15.18
CA GLY A 240 17.35 -4.87 -16.43
C GLY A 240 17.33 -3.90 -17.62
N ASP A 241 16.25 -3.92 -18.41
CA ASP A 241 16.02 -3.00 -19.53
C ASP A 241 15.34 -1.68 -19.10
N GLU A 242 15.00 -1.54 -17.82
CA GLU A 242 14.29 -0.37 -17.31
C GLU A 242 15.17 0.55 -16.46
N TYR A 243 14.78 1.82 -16.42
CA TYR A 243 15.33 2.79 -15.48
C TYR A 243 14.44 2.91 -14.25
N VAL A 244 15.06 3.03 -13.09
CA VAL A 244 14.39 3.10 -11.78
C VAL A 244 14.89 4.28 -10.99
N SER A 245 13.97 5.12 -10.58
CA SER A 245 14.20 6.24 -9.68
C SER A 245 14.46 5.77 -8.25
N TYR A 246 15.57 6.25 -7.71
CA TYR A 246 15.90 6.13 -6.29
C TYR A 246 16.46 7.45 -5.79
N VAL A 247 16.38 7.67 -4.48
CA VAL A 247 16.95 8.88 -3.87
C VAL A 247 18.29 8.53 -3.24
N SER A 248 19.34 9.22 -3.66
CA SER A 248 20.69 8.96 -3.16
C SER A 248 20.88 9.50 -1.74
N GLY A 249 21.57 8.71 -0.91
CA GLY A 249 21.97 9.13 0.43
C GLY A 249 20.84 9.14 1.46
N VAL A 250 19.63 8.69 1.11
CA VAL A 250 18.55 8.47 2.09
C VAL A 250 18.83 7.21 2.89
N THR A 251 18.56 7.26 4.18
CA THR A 251 18.65 6.14 5.12
C THR A 251 17.63 5.08 4.75
N ILE A 252 18.12 3.85 4.54
CA ILE A 252 17.30 2.66 4.28
C ILE A 252 17.57 1.70 5.43
N GLU A 253 16.54 1.40 6.22
CA GLU A 253 16.64 0.51 7.38
C GLU A 253 16.00 -0.85 7.06
N ASN A 254 16.64 -1.92 7.52
CA ASN A 254 16.02 -3.24 7.53
C ASN A 254 14.88 -3.23 8.54
N VAL A 255 13.80 -3.95 8.23
CA VAL A 255 12.70 -4.10 9.16
C VAL A 255 12.31 -5.56 9.30
N GLY A 256 12.44 -6.10 10.51
CA GLY A 256 12.13 -7.48 10.86
C GLY A 256 10.76 -7.69 11.51
N SER A 257 10.07 -6.62 11.94
CA SER A 257 8.77 -6.74 12.61
C SER A 257 7.85 -5.54 12.40
N VAL A 258 6.56 -5.73 12.68
CA VAL A 258 5.56 -4.65 12.67
C VAL A 258 5.91 -3.58 13.70
N ASP A 259 6.43 -3.95 14.87
CA ASP A 259 6.83 -3.02 15.93
C ASP A 259 8.00 -2.12 15.51
N GLU A 260 8.99 -2.67 14.80
CA GLU A 260 10.09 -1.89 14.24
C GLU A 260 9.59 -0.85 13.21
N ILE A 261 8.59 -1.20 12.38
CA ILE A 261 7.99 -0.21 11.48
C ILE A 261 7.20 0.84 12.25
N ASN A 262 6.43 0.45 13.27
CA ASN A 262 5.70 1.40 14.09
C ASN A 262 6.65 2.39 14.77
N ALA A 263 7.79 1.92 15.28
CA ALA A 263 8.83 2.78 15.85
C ALA A 263 9.45 3.72 14.79
N LEU A 264 9.74 3.20 13.59
CA LEU A 264 10.23 3.99 12.44
C LEU A 264 9.23 5.08 12.04
N MET A 265 7.94 4.75 11.99
CA MET A 265 6.85 5.69 11.70
C MET A 265 6.76 6.78 12.76
N GLN A 266 6.77 6.42 14.05
CA GLN A 266 6.75 7.41 15.14
C GLN A 266 7.96 8.34 15.10
N ARG A 267 9.16 7.80 14.85
CA ARG A 267 10.40 8.60 14.69
C ARG A 267 10.28 9.56 13.50
N SER A 268 9.80 9.08 12.36
CA SER A 268 9.63 9.92 11.17
C SER A 268 8.65 11.08 11.40
N MET A 269 7.54 10.82 12.12
CA MET A 269 6.56 11.86 12.47
C MET A 269 7.14 12.89 13.44
N LYS A 270 7.94 12.45 14.42
CA LYS A 270 8.65 13.34 15.33
C LYS A 270 9.67 14.20 14.58
N ASN A 271 10.44 13.63 13.65
CA ASN A 271 11.41 14.37 12.84
C ASN A 271 10.76 15.35 11.87
N ARG A 272 9.54 15.03 11.41
CA ARG A 272 8.69 15.92 10.63
C ARG A 272 8.18 17.10 11.47
N SER A 273 7.85 16.89 12.75
CA SER A 273 7.32 17.94 13.62
C SER A 273 8.38 18.89 14.19
N THR A 274 9.57 18.40 14.55
CA THR A 274 10.65 19.20 15.18
C THR A 274 11.23 20.28 14.28
N ALA A 275 11.11 20.14 12.95
CA ALA A 275 11.58 21.12 11.99
C ALA A 275 10.57 22.24 11.70
N SER A 276 9.52 22.38 12.52
CA SER A 276 8.48 23.40 12.39
C SER A 276 8.04 23.90 13.75
N THR A 277 8.03 25.22 13.94
CA THR A 277 7.53 25.90 15.15
C THR A 277 6.00 25.82 15.32
N ASN A 278 5.26 25.26 14.34
CA ASN A 278 3.83 24.95 14.44
C ASN A 278 3.49 23.65 13.68
N MET A 279 3.14 22.60 14.41
CA MET A 279 2.85 21.23 13.94
C MET A 279 1.81 21.14 12.81
N ASN A 280 0.84 22.05 12.76
CA ASN A 280 -0.30 21.98 11.84
C ASN A 280 -0.05 22.67 10.48
N GLU A 281 1.01 23.47 10.35
CA GLU A 281 1.26 24.28 9.15
C GLU A 281 2.19 23.61 8.14
N ARG A 282 3.07 22.69 8.58
CA ARG A 282 4.05 22.03 7.68
C ARG A 282 3.51 20.76 7.02
N SER A 283 2.67 19.98 7.69
CA SER A 283 2.15 18.72 7.13
C SER A 283 1.21 18.92 5.93
N SER A 284 0.50 20.05 5.89
CA SER A 284 -0.29 20.52 4.75
C SER A 284 0.56 21.01 3.58
N ARG A 285 1.85 21.26 3.81
CA ARG A 285 2.77 21.94 2.90
C ARG A 285 3.92 21.06 2.42
N SER A 286 4.05 19.84 2.89
CA SER A 286 5.09 18.91 2.44
C SER A 286 4.52 17.55 2.04
N HIS A 287 5.10 16.94 1.01
CA HIS A 287 4.73 15.60 0.58
C HIS A 287 5.52 14.59 1.41
N SER A 288 4.82 13.62 1.99
CA SER A 288 5.42 12.51 2.73
C SER A 288 5.45 11.28 1.85
N VAL A 289 6.61 10.62 1.77
CA VAL A 289 6.81 9.41 0.97
C VAL A 289 7.40 8.33 1.85
N PHE A 290 6.58 7.33 2.15
CA PHE A 290 7.04 6.07 2.72
C PHE A 290 7.26 5.06 1.59
N ARG A 291 8.43 4.44 1.55
CA ARG A 291 8.77 3.43 0.55
C ARG A 291 9.25 2.17 1.25
N LEU A 292 8.64 1.05 0.89
CA LEU A 292 9.00 -0.28 1.36
C LEU A 292 9.51 -1.12 0.19
N TYR A 293 10.72 -1.61 0.31
CA TYR A 293 11.33 -2.59 -0.59
C TYR A 293 11.07 -3.99 -0.04
N ILE A 294 10.58 -4.88 -0.91
CA ILE A 294 10.16 -6.23 -0.54
C ILE A 294 10.95 -7.21 -1.42
N ASN A 295 11.95 -7.86 -0.85
CA ASN A 295 12.79 -8.82 -1.56
C ASN A 295 12.44 -10.24 -1.08
N GLY A 296 11.78 -11.02 -1.93
CA GLY A 296 11.40 -12.41 -1.67
C GLY A 296 12.27 -13.39 -2.43
N LYS A 297 12.62 -14.52 -1.82
CA LYS A 297 13.33 -15.64 -2.46
C LYS A 297 12.68 -16.95 -2.08
N ASN A 298 12.39 -17.78 -3.08
CA ASN A 298 11.92 -19.14 -2.87
C ASN A 298 13.11 -20.12 -2.89
N SER A 299 13.36 -20.85 -1.80
CA SER A 299 14.53 -21.72 -1.68
C SER A 299 14.45 -22.99 -2.54
N ASP A 300 13.25 -23.49 -2.79
CA ASP A 300 13.00 -24.70 -3.58
C ASP A 300 13.17 -24.44 -5.09
N THR A 301 12.49 -23.40 -5.59
CA THR A 301 12.48 -23.07 -7.03
C THR A 301 13.59 -22.13 -7.47
N GLY A 302 14.28 -21.47 -6.52
CA GLY A 302 15.27 -20.43 -6.79
C GLY A 302 14.69 -19.11 -7.32
N VAL A 303 13.36 -18.98 -7.41
CA VAL A 303 12.70 -17.77 -7.94
C VAL A 303 12.84 -16.60 -6.96
N GLU A 304 13.25 -15.45 -7.49
CA GLU A 304 13.28 -14.19 -6.74
C GLU A 304 12.09 -13.28 -7.12
N SER A 305 11.61 -12.52 -6.13
CA SER A 305 10.49 -11.57 -6.23
C SER A 305 10.93 -10.22 -5.67
N ASN A 306 10.93 -9.17 -6.49
CA ASN A 306 11.43 -7.85 -6.10
C ASN A 306 10.32 -6.80 -6.22
N GLY A 307 9.62 -6.57 -5.11
CA GLY A 307 8.52 -5.62 -4.99
C GLY A 307 8.92 -4.27 -4.42
N VAL A 308 8.17 -3.23 -4.78
CA VAL A 308 8.30 -1.90 -4.16
C VAL A 308 6.91 -1.33 -3.90
N LEU A 309 6.64 -0.94 -2.67
CA LEU A 309 5.42 -0.25 -2.27
C LEU A 309 5.72 1.20 -1.91
N ASN A 310 5.18 2.14 -2.67
CA ASN A 310 5.23 3.57 -2.39
C ASN A 310 3.89 4.00 -1.80
N LEU A 311 3.92 4.64 -0.64
CA LEU A 311 2.77 5.13 0.09
C LEU A 311 2.98 6.62 0.38
N ILE A 312 2.19 7.47 -0.28
CA ILE A 312 2.46 8.90 -0.38
C ILE A 312 1.27 9.72 0.15
N ASP A 313 1.55 10.66 1.06
CA ASP A 313 0.61 11.67 1.51
C ASP A 313 1.04 13.02 0.92
N LEU A 314 0.31 13.50 -0.09
CA LEU A 314 0.67 14.74 -0.78
C LEU A 314 0.30 15.97 0.06
N ALA A 315 0.95 17.09 -0.24
CA ALA A 315 0.55 18.40 0.27
C ALA A 315 -0.88 18.78 -0.16
N GLY A 316 -1.46 19.78 0.50
CA GLY A 316 -2.77 20.34 0.15
C GLY A 316 -2.84 20.86 -1.29
N SER A 317 -3.90 20.51 -2.00
CA SER A 317 -4.15 20.95 -3.38
C SER A 317 -4.81 22.33 -3.51
N GLU A 318 -5.20 22.93 -2.39
CA GLU A 318 -5.91 24.19 -2.37
C GLU A 318 -5.09 25.35 -2.94
N ARG A 319 -5.78 26.26 -3.65
CA ARG A 319 -5.14 27.47 -4.14
C ARG A 319 -5.08 28.49 -3.02
N LEU A 320 -3.87 28.94 -2.71
CA LEU A 320 -3.70 30.04 -1.76
C LEU A 320 -4.20 31.35 -2.38
N LYS A 321 -5.12 32.03 -1.68
CA LYS A 321 -5.49 33.41 -2.00
C LYS A 321 -4.25 34.27 -1.79
N LYS A 322 -3.91 35.18 -2.73
CA LYS A 322 -2.74 36.06 -2.64
C LYS A 322 -2.66 36.70 -1.25
N SER A 323 -1.77 36.20 -0.39
CA SER A 323 -1.48 36.80 0.92
C SER A 323 -0.40 37.86 0.73
N ASN A 324 -0.56 39.01 1.38
CA ASN A 324 0.46 40.07 1.46
C ASN A 324 1.58 39.69 2.45
N SER A 325 2.00 38.42 2.46
CA SER A 325 3.03 37.91 3.37
C SER A 325 4.42 38.05 2.75
N GLU A 326 5.42 38.20 3.62
CA GLU A 326 6.85 38.36 3.28
C GLU A 326 7.40 37.32 2.28
N ASN A 327 8.46 37.70 1.57
CA ASN A 327 9.02 37.01 0.38
C ASN A 327 9.32 35.50 0.56
N GLU A 328 9.72 35.04 1.75
CA GLU A 328 10.03 33.61 1.99
C GLU A 328 8.77 32.74 2.01
N ARG A 329 7.69 33.18 2.67
CA ARG A 329 6.39 32.47 2.67
C ARG A 329 5.75 32.45 1.28
N LEU A 330 5.96 33.49 0.48
CA LEU A 330 5.56 33.52 -0.93
C LEU A 330 6.33 32.48 -1.77
N THR A 331 7.65 32.34 -1.55
CA THR A 331 8.50 31.38 -2.28
C THR A 331 8.14 29.94 -1.92
N GLU A 332 7.95 29.64 -0.63
CA GLU A 332 7.45 28.36 -0.14
C GLU A 332 6.10 28.00 -0.78
N THR A 333 5.16 28.94 -0.75
CA THR A 333 3.83 28.82 -1.35
C THR A 333 3.88 28.49 -2.86
N GLN A 334 4.79 29.14 -3.59
CA GLN A 334 4.99 28.88 -5.01
C GLN A 334 5.52 27.47 -5.25
N ASN A 335 6.46 26.99 -4.44
CA ASN A 335 7.08 25.68 -4.63
C ASN A 335 6.13 24.50 -4.30
N ILE A 336 5.26 24.65 -3.30
CA ILE A 336 4.23 23.63 -3.01
C ILE A 336 3.28 23.49 -4.20
N ASN A 337 2.74 24.61 -4.68
CA ASN A 337 1.85 24.61 -5.84
C ASN A 337 2.56 24.17 -7.12
N LYS A 338 3.88 24.44 -7.25
CA LYS A 338 4.69 23.98 -8.38
C LYS A 338 4.68 22.46 -8.51
N SER A 339 4.91 21.74 -7.41
CA SER A 339 4.94 20.27 -7.42
C SER A 339 3.59 19.64 -7.85
N LEU A 340 2.47 20.15 -7.32
CA LEU A 340 1.13 19.67 -7.68
C LEU A 340 0.67 20.15 -9.08
N SER A 341 1.10 21.34 -9.51
CA SER A 341 0.86 21.82 -10.88
C SER A 341 1.62 20.96 -11.89
N ALA A 342 2.89 20.66 -11.62
CA ALA A 342 3.70 19.76 -12.44
C ALA A 342 3.09 18.35 -12.50
N LEU A 343 2.53 17.85 -11.39
CA LEU A 343 1.77 16.59 -11.38
C LEU A 343 0.54 16.66 -12.30
N GLY A 344 -0.18 17.79 -12.30
CA GLY A 344 -1.27 18.05 -13.25
C GLY A 344 -0.81 18.04 -14.71
N ASP A 345 0.33 18.64 -15.00
CA ASP A 345 0.91 18.64 -16.36
C ASP A 345 1.31 17.22 -16.80
N VAL A 346 1.87 16.43 -15.88
CA VAL A 346 2.21 15.01 -16.12
C VAL A 346 0.96 14.20 -16.43
N ILE A 347 -0.09 14.28 -15.59
CA ILE A 347 -1.34 13.56 -15.81
C ILE A 347 -2.01 14.01 -17.12
N ALA A 348 -2.01 15.30 -17.42
CA ALA A 348 -2.55 15.80 -18.68
C ALA A 348 -1.76 15.30 -19.90
N ALA A 349 -0.42 15.27 -19.81
CA ALA A 349 0.43 14.75 -20.87
C ALA A 349 0.22 13.23 -21.08
N LEU A 350 0.08 12.45 -20.00
CA LEU A 350 -0.21 11.02 -20.06
C LEU A 350 -1.59 10.75 -20.68
N GLY A 351 -2.63 11.45 -20.21
CA GLY A 351 -3.98 11.32 -20.76
C GLY A 351 -4.08 11.69 -22.24
N ASN A 352 -3.27 12.66 -22.69
CA ASN A 352 -3.18 13.05 -24.10
C ASN A 352 -2.23 12.17 -24.93
N LYS A 353 -1.61 11.15 -24.34
CA LYS A 353 -0.59 10.30 -24.99
C LYS A 353 0.55 11.12 -25.63
N SER A 354 0.95 12.20 -24.97
CA SER A 354 2.03 13.08 -25.42
C SER A 354 3.36 12.33 -25.51
N LYS A 355 4.14 12.59 -26.57
CA LYS A 355 5.48 11.98 -26.75
C LYS A 355 6.45 12.31 -25.62
N HIS A 356 6.34 13.50 -25.04
CA HIS A 356 7.16 13.95 -23.92
C HIS A 356 6.27 14.22 -22.71
N VAL A 357 6.58 13.57 -21.59
CA VAL A 357 5.92 13.75 -20.30
C VAL A 357 6.88 14.48 -19.36
N PRO A 358 6.50 15.64 -18.78
CA PRO A 358 7.43 16.53 -18.08
C PRO A 358 7.72 16.11 -16.62
N PHE A 359 8.11 14.85 -16.39
CA PHE A 359 8.39 14.33 -15.05
C PHE A 359 9.46 15.11 -14.30
N ARG A 360 10.40 15.76 -14.99
CA ARG A 360 11.50 16.50 -14.37
C ARG A 360 11.14 17.92 -13.90
N ASN A 361 9.90 18.38 -14.12
CA ASN A 361 9.47 19.74 -13.75
C ASN A 361 9.37 19.95 -12.22
N SER A 362 9.28 18.87 -11.44
CA SER A 362 9.35 18.91 -9.97
C SER A 362 10.04 17.66 -9.41
N LYS A 363 10.53 17.74 -8.17
CA LYS A 363 11.07 16.55 -7.47
C LYS A 363 10.00 15.48 -7.27
N LEU A 364 8.77 15.87 -6.94
CA LEU A 364 7.65 14.95 -6.75
C LEU A 364 7.38 14.14 -8.02
N THR A 365 7.19 14.81 -9.16
CA THR A 365 6.92 14.15 -10.44
C THR A 365 8.09 13.31 -10.91
N HIS A 366 9.33 13.71 -10.61
CA HIS A 366 10.51 12.94 -10.98
C HIS A 366 10.61 11.66 -10.15
N LEU A 367 10.19 11.70 -8.87
CA LEU A 367 10.11 10.52 -8.01
C LEU A 367 8.95 9.59 -8.41
N LEU A 368 7.84 10.16 -8.87
CA LEU A 368 6.66 9.42 -9.36
C LEU A 368 6.80 8.94 -10.81
N GLN A 369 7.92 9.22 -11.48
CA GLN A 369 8.11 8.86 -12.89
C GLN A 369 7.91 7.37 -13.12
N ASP A 370 8.43 6.50 -12.25
CA ASP A 370 8.25 5.05 -12.41
C ASP A 370 6.82 4.62 -12.07
N SER A 371 6.16 5.35 -11.19
CA SER A 371 4.79 5.06 -10.74
C SER A 371 3.76 5.39 -11.81
N LEU A 372 3.97 6.49 -12.55
CA LEU A 372 3.04 6.99 -13.55
C LEU A 372 3.50 6.68 -15.00
N GLY A 373 4.72 6.18 -15.18
CA GLY A 373 5.34 5.94 -16.48
C GLY A 373 5.10 4.56 -17.11
N GLY A 374 4.33 3.69 -16.45
CA GLY A 374 3.78 2.48 -17.08
C GLY A 374 4.18 1.13 -16.49
N ASN A 375 5.23 1.07 -15.64
CA ASN A 375 5.60 -0.17 -14.94
C ASN A 375 5.30 -0.11 -13.43
N CYS A 376 4.06 0.27 -13.09
CA CYS A 376 3.60 0.32 -11.71
C CYS A 376 2.08 0.26 -11.66
N LYS A 377 1.55 -0.45 -10.65
CA LYS A 377 0.13 -0.41 -10.30
C LYS A 377 -0.11 0.80 -9.39
N THR A 378 -0.79 1.80 -9.91
CA THR A 378 -0.97 3.08 -9.23
C THR A 378 -2.42 3.28 -8.81
N LEU A 379 -2.60 3.72 -7.57
CA LEU A 379 -3.89 4.11 -7.02
C LEU A 379 -3.80 5.52 -6.44
N MET A 380 -4.68 6.39 -6.91
CA MET A 380 -4.88 7.72 -6.40
C MET A 380 -6.11 7.74 -5.48
N PHE A 381 -5.94 8.17 -4.23
CA PHE A 381 -7.05 8.64 -3.42
C PHE A 381 -7.34 10.10 -3.72
N VAL A 382 -8.59 10.44 -4.04
CA VAL A 382 -9.09 11.82 -4.02
C VAL A 382 -9.94 12.03 -2.78
N ASN A 383 -9.39 12.77 -1.81
CA ASN A 383 -10.00 13.05 -0.52
C ASN A 383 -10.76 14.37 -0.55
N LEU A 384 -12.03 14.33 -0.15
CA LEU A 384 -12.95 15.47 -0.17
C LEU A 384 -13.48 15.81 1.22
N SER A 385 -13.62 17.11 1.47
CA SER A 385 -14.31 17.63 2.66
C SER A 385 -15.81 17.72 2.39
N PRO A 386 -16.68 17.33 3.36
CA PRO A 386 -18.12 17.50 3.25
C PRO A 386 -18.58 18.95 3.44
N ALA A 387 -17.70 19.87 3.86
CA ALA A 387 -18.06 21.25 4.17
C ALA A 387 -18.44 22.04 2.90
N PRO A 388 -19.56 22.80 2.90
CA PRO A 388 -19.97 23.63 1.76
C PRO A 388 -18.90 24.60 1.27
N ASP A 389 -18.12 25.18 2.18
CA ASP A 389 -17.04 26.12 1.86
C ASP A 389 -15.89 25.47 1.08
N SER A 390 -15.77 24.14 1.17
CA SER A 390 -14.78 23.33 0.44
C SER A 390 -15.24 22.95 -0.97
N TYR A 391 -16.45 23.32 -1.40
CA TYR A 391 -17.01 22.90 -2.68
C TYR A 391 -16.10 23.23 -3.87
N GLN A 392 -15.55 24.45 -3.94
CA GLN A 392 -14.74 24.87 -5.09
C GLN A 392 -13.45 24.04 -5.24
N GLU A 393 -12.76 23.78 -4.13
CA GLU A 393 -11.53 22.98 -4.13
C GLU A 393 -11.83 21.49 -4.33
N SER A 394 -12.99 21.02 -3.87
CA SER A 394 -13.48 19.67 -4.12
C SER A 394 -13.78 19.46 -5.60
N MET A 395 -14.38 20.44 -6.27
CA MET A 395 -14.58 20.43 -7.74
C MET A 395 -13.26 20.39 -8.51
N CYS A 396 -12.24 21.15 -8.08
CA CYS A 396 -10.90 21.09 -8.67
C CYS A 396 -10.31 19.67 -8.52
N SER A 397 -10.44 19.09 -7.32
CA SER A 397 -9.90 17.76 -7.01
C SER A 397 -10.60 16.65 -7.79
N LEU A 398 -11.93 16.68 -7.88
CA LEU A 398 -12.74 15.75 -8.67
C LEU A 398 -12.40 15.80 -10.17
N ARG A 399 -12.23 17.00 -10.74
CA ARG A 399 -11.84 17.15 -12.15
C ARG A 399 -10.42 16.68 -12.43
N PHE A 400 -9.49 16.90 -11.49
CA PHE A 400 -8.13 16.36 -11.58
C PHE A 400 -8.16 14.83 -11.53
N ALA A 401 -8.88 14.25 -10.57
CA ALA A 401 -9.03 12.82 -10.41
C ALA A 401 -9.66 12.16 -11.67
N LYS A 402 -10.66 12.81 -12.28
CA LYS A 402 -11.26 12.35 -13.54
C LYS A 402 -10.25 12.26 -14.69
N LYS A 403 -9.32 13.21 -14.77
CA LYS A 403 -8.23 13.17 -15.77
C LYS A 403 -7.24 12.04 -15.48
N ALA A 404 -6.87 11.85 -14.22
CA ALA A 404 -6.00 10.75 -13.81
C ALA A 404 -6.62 9.38 -14.13
N ASN A 405 -7.91 9.21 -13.85
CA ASN A 405 -8.63 7.95 -14.11
C ASN A 405 -8.71 7.60 -15.60
N ALA A 406 -8.67 8.60 -16.49
CA ALA A 406 -8.71 8.38 -17.93
C ALA A 406 -7.33 8.06 -18.54
N CYS A 407 -6.25 8.08 -17.74
CA CYS A 407 -4.90 7.80 -18.22
C CYS A 407 -4.66 6.30 -18.36
N ASP A 408 -4.34 5.85 -19.57
CA ASP A 408 -3.84 4.50 -19.83
C ASP A 408 -2.32 4.55 -20.04
N ILE A 409 -1.57 3.93 -19.13
CA ILE A 409 -0.11 3.96 -19.08
C ILE A 409 0.53 2.60 -19.45
N GLY A 410 -0.24 1.65 -20.00
CA GLY A 410 0.28 0.32 -20.40
C GLY A 410 0.04 -0.76 -19.34
N THR A 411 0.89 -1.80 -19.29
CA THR A 411 0.72 -2.97 -18.39
C THR A 411 1.93 -3.10 -17.44
N ALA A 412 1.68 -3.26 -16.13
CA ALA A 412 2.76 -3.42 -15.16
C ALA A 412 3.43 -4.80 -15.28
N GLN A 413 4.76 -4.81 -15.39
CA GLN A 413 5.59 -6.01 -15.52
C GLN A 413 6.12 -6.50 -14.16
N ARG A 414 6.13 -7.83 -13.99
CA ARG A 414 6.68 -8.51 -12.80
C ARG A 414 8.20 -8.63 -12.91
N LYS A 415 8.92 -8.44 -11.80
CA LYS A 415 10.36 -8.76 -11.73
C LYS A 415 10.56 -10.14 -11.15
N THR A 416 10.94 -11.08 -12.00
CA THR A 416 11.40 -12.43 -11.62
C THR A 416 12.76 -12.68 -12.22
N HIS A 417 13.75 -12.90 -11.37
CA HIS A 417 15.02 -13.51 -11.77
C HIS A 417 14.97 -14.99 -11.40
N ILE A 418 15.30 -15.84 -12.37
CA ILE A 418 15.56 -17.27 -12.14
C ILE A 418 17.08 -17.39 -12.13
N THR A 419 17.65 -17.61 -10.96
CA THR A 419 19.08 -17.91 -10.83
C THR A 419 19.24 -19.40 -11.11
N PHE A 420 19.70 -19.76 -12.30
CA PHE A 420 20.24 -21.11 -12.51
C PHE A 420 21.58 -21.16 -11.76
N ASN A 421 21.70 -22.12 -10.82
CA ASN A 421 22.90 -22.31 -10.00
C ASN A 421 24.18 -22.39 -10.83
#